data_AF-A0A8C9ZXS5-F1
#
_entry.id   AF-A0A8C9ZXS5-F1
#
_cell.length_a   1.000
_cell.length_b   1.000
_cell.length_c   1.000
_cell.angle_alpha   90.00
_cell.angle_beta   90.00
_cell.angle_gamma   90.00
#
_symmetry.space_group_name_H-M   'P 1'
#
loop_
_entity.id
_entity.type
_entity.pdbx_description
1 polymer ?
#
loop_
_entity_poly.entity_id
_entity_poly.type
_entity_poly.pdbx_seq_one_letter_code
_entity_poly.pdbx_strand_id
1 'polypeptide(L)'
;MARTKQTARKSTGGKAPRKQLATKAARKSAPATGGVKKPHRYRPGTVALREIRRYQKSTELLIRKLPFQRLVREIAQDFKTDLRFQRGGGNTKACRKPLNLQAVTLSLR
;
A
#
# COMPACT_ATOMS: atom_id res chain seq x y z
N MET A 1 -0.71 51.41 -24.82
CA MET A 1 -1.69 50.90 -23.84
C MET A 1 -2.60 49.90 -24.53
N ALA A 2 -2.54 48.62 -24.16
CA ALA A 2 -3.33 47.56 -24.79
C ALA A 2 -4.53 47.20 -23.89
N ARG A 3 -5.74 47.30 -24.45
CA ARG A 3 -7.01 47.02 -23.79
C ARG A 3 -7.13 45.52 -23.51
N THR A 4 -7.04 45.13 -22.24
CA THR A 4 -7.25 43.74 -21.79
C THR A 4 -8.73 43.38 -21.88
N LYS A 5 -9.10 42.43 -22.75
CA LYS A 5 -10.44 41.83 -22.76
C LYS A 5 -10.52 40.81 -21.62
N GLN A 6 -11.31 41.13 -20.59
CA GLN A 6 -11.65 40.18 -19.53
C GLN A 6 -12.59 39.11 -20.10
N THR A 7 -12.09 37.89 -20.30
CA THR A 7 -12.96 36.74 -20.58
C THR A 7 -13.55 36.25 -19.27
N ALA A 8 -14.89 36.23 -19.16
CA ALA A 8 -15.59 35.72 -18.00
C ALA A 8 -15.19 34.27 -17.72
N ARG A 9 -14.46 34.03 -16.63
CA ARG A 9 -14.29 32.69 -16.06
C ARG A 9 -15.57 32.35 -15.32
N LYS A 10 -16.19 31.22 -15.64
CA LYS A 10 -17.30 30.65 -14.87
C LYS A 10 -16.81 30.36 -13.45
N SER A 11 -17.21 31.18 -12.49
CA SER A 11 -17.12 30.83 -11.07
C SER A 11 -18.24 29.84 -10.79
N THR A 12 -17.91 28.55 -10.68
CA THR A 12 -18.83 27.59 -10.07
C THR A 12 -18.89 27.93 -8.58
N GLY A 13 -19.84 28.78 -8.23
CA GLY A 13 -20.25 29.06 -6.85
C GLY A 13 -20.68 27.78 -6.16
N GLY A 14 -20.30 27.66 -4.88
CA GLY A 14 -20.58 26.51 -4.05
C GLY A 14 -22.05 26.10 -4.07
N LYS A 15 -22.29 24.78 -4.06
CA LYS A 15 -23.61 24.16 -3.99
C LYS A 15 -24.45 24.79 -2.86
N ALA A 16 -25.65 25.26 -3.20
CA ALA A 16 -26.66 25.68 -2.23
C ALA A 16 -27.10 24.51 -1.30
N PRO A 17 -27.51 24.79 -0.05
CA PRO A 17 -27.93 23.75 0.88
C PRO A 17 -29.29 23.18 0.45
N ARG A 18 -29.31 21.93 -0.01
CA ARG A 18 -30.52 21.23 -0.45
C ARG A 18 -31.15 20.45 0.70
N LYS A 19 -32.44 20.68 0.95
CA LYS A 19 -33.32 19.91 1.85
C LYS A 19 -33.14 18.39 1.63
N GLN A 20 -32.96 17.63 2.70
CA GLN A 20 -32.73 16.18 2.65
C GLN A 20 -33.98 15.43 2.20
N LEU A 21 -33.90 14.88 0.99
CA LEU A 21 -34.67 13.70 0.57
C LEU A 21 -33.64 12.63 0.26
N ALA A 22 -33.85 11.43 0.79
CA ALA A 22 -32.90 10.32 0.76
C ALA A 22 -32.33 10.10 -0.65
N THR A 23 -31.06 10.46 -0.84
CA THR A 23 -30.36 10.23 -2.09
C THR A 23 -29.61 8.92 -1.98
N LYS A 24 -30.16 7.89 -2.64
CA LYS A 24 -29.45 6.67 -3.00
C LYS A 24 -28.12 7.08 -3.64
N ALA A 25 -27.00 6.73 -3.00
CA ALA A 25 -25.68 7.13 -3.47
C ALA A 25 -25.37 6.44 -4.80
N ALA A 26 -25.69 7.10 -5.91
CA ALA A 26 -25.16 6.75 -7.22
C ALA A 26 -23.65 7.01 -7.17
N ARG A 27 -22.88 5.96 -6.87
CA ARG A 27 -21.42 5.97 -7.06
C ARG A 27 -21.17 6.33 -8.52
N LYS A 28 -20.26 7.27 -8.77
CA LYS A 28 -19.86 7.66 -10.13
C LYS A 28 -19.30 6.44 -10.87
N SER A 29 -20.16 5.69 -11.56
CA SER A 29 -19.78 4.70 -12.55
C SER A 29 -19.99 5.31 -13.93
N ALA A 30 -18.87 5.46 -14.64
CA ALA A 30 -18.71 5.88 -16.03
C ALA A 30 -19.07 7.34 -16.39
N PRO A 31 -18.19 8.05 -17.14
CA PRO A 31 -18.62 9.22 -17.90
C PRO A 31 -19.61 8.78 -18.99
N ALA A 32 -20.81 9.35 -18.98
CA ALA A 32 -21.69 9.33 -20.15
C ALA A 32 -21.05 10.24 -21.20
N THR A 33 -20.68 9.68 -22.35
CA THR A 33 -19.92 10.28 -23.46
C THR A 33 -18.41 10.48 -23.22
N GLY A 34 -17.60 9.77 -24.02
CA GLY A 34 -16.13 9.82 -24.01
C GLY A 34 -15.50 8.63 -23.28
N GLY A 35 -14.76 7.79 -24.01
CA GLY A 35 -14.30 6.46 -23.60
C GLY A 35 -13.68 6.37 -22.19
N VAL A 36 -13.83 5.19 -21.58
CA VAL A 36 -13.30 4.85 -20.25
C VAL A 36 -11.81 5.22 -20.18
N LYS A 37 -11.46 6.15 -19.27
CA LYS A 37 -10.06 6.50 -19.01
C LYS A 37 -9.30 5.21 -18.68
N LYS A 38 -8.26 4.90 -19.45
CA LYS A 38 -7.41 3.72 -19.21
C LYS A 38 -6.99 3.70 -17.73
N PRO A 39 -7.09 2.55 -17.04
CA PRO A 39 -6.61 2.43 -15.67
C PRO A 39 -5.16 2.90 -15.58
N HIS A 40 -4.87 3.74 -14.59
CA HIS A 40 -3.51 4.23 -14.38
C HIS A 40 -2.60 3.05 -14.00
N ARG A 41 -1.57 2.81 -14.81
CA ARG A 41 -0.54 1.81 -14.54
C ARG A 41 0.77 2.52 -14.20
N TYR A 42 1.38 2.14 -13.08
CA TYR A 42 2.69 2.65 -12.70
C TYR A 42 3.78 2.14 -13.63
N ARG A 43 4.85 2.92 -13.79
CA ARG A 43 6.06 2.50 -14.50
C ARG A 43 6.71 1.32 -13.75
N PRO A 44 7.37 0.39 -14.46
CA PRO A 44 8.16 -0.65 -13.80
C PRO A 44 9.17 0.00 -12.81
N GLY A 45 9.38 -0.63 -11.67
CA GLY A 45 10.24 -0.11 -10.59
C GLY A 45 9.57 0.87 -9.62
N THR A 46 8.52 1.61 -10.01
CA THR A 46 7.86 2.57 -9.11
C THR A 46 7.24 1.91 -7.87
N VAL A 47 6.59 0.75 -8.07
CA VAL A 47 5.96 0.00 -6.97
C VAL A 47 7.02 -0.65 -6.09
N ALA A 48 8.07 -1.22 -6.69
CA ALA A 48 9.17 -1.86 -5.98
C ALA A 48 9.92 -0.88 -5.05
N LEU A 49 10.26 0.32 -5.54
CA LEU A 49 10.92 1.34 -4.70
C LEU A 49 10.04 1.81 -3.53
N ARG A 50 8.72 1.86 -3.73
CA ARG A 50 7.76 2.19 -2.66
C ARG A 50 7.71 1.10 -1.60
N GLU A 51 7.72 -0.17 -2.01
CA GLU A 51 7.74 -1.32 -1.11
C GLU A 51 9.06 -1.42 -0.33
N ILE A 52 10.21 -1.22 -0.98
CA ILE A 52 11.53 -1.17 -0.33
C ILE A 52 11.55 -0.11 0.78
N ARG A 53 11.11 1.12 0.48
CA ARG A 53 11.05 2.21 1.48
C ARG A 53 10.08 1.88 2.62
N ARG A 54 8.94 1.25 2.33
CA ARG A 54 7.98 0.82 3.36
C ARG A 54 8.60 -0.20 4.30
N TYR A 55 9.19 -1.27 3.77
CA TYR A 55 9.74 -2.38 4.58
C TYR A 55 11.03 -2.02 5.32
N GLN A 56 11.78 -1.03 4.83
CA GLN A 56 12.90 -0.46 5.58
C GLN A 56 12.42 0.45 6.73
N LYS A 57 11.27 1.11 6.58
CA LYS A 57 10.67 1.96 7.62
C LYS A 57 9.94 1.17 8.71
N SER A 58 9.28 0.08 8.34
CA SER A 58 8.49 -0.76 9.26
C SER A 58 9.05 -2.17 9.35
N THR A 59 9.18 -2.70 10.57
CA THR A 59 9.67 -4.07 10.81
C THR A 59 8.53 -5.09 10.91
N GLU A 60 7.55 -5.02 10.03
CA GLU A 60 6.46 -5.99 9.96
C GLU A 60 6.94 -7.32 9.35
N LEU A 61 6.26 -8.41 9.67
CA LEU A 61 6.62 -9.73 9.12
C LEU A 61 6.18 -9.81 7.67
N LEU A 62 7.14 -10.08 6.78
CA LEU A 62 6.85 -10.32 5.36
C LEU A 62 6.17 -11.69 5.13
N ILE A 63 6.42 -12.65 6.03
CA ILE A 63 5.85 -13.99 5.98
C ILE A 63 4.74 -14.12 7.03
N ARG A 64 3.62 -14.72 6.65
CA ARG A 64 2.50 -14.98 7.57
C ARG A 64 2.96 -15.90 8.72
N LYS A 65 2.53 -15.58 9.95
CA LYS A 65 2.97 -16.29 11.16
C LYS A 65 2.61 -17.77 11.17
N LEU A 66 1.39 -18.13 10.77
CA LEU A 66 0.87 -19.51 10.86
C LEU A 66 1.60 -20.51 9.95
N PRO A 67 1.79 -20.28 8.64
CA PRO A 67 2.52 -21.22 7.79
C PRO A 67 3.99 -21.36 8.22
N PHE A 68 4.65 -20.26 8.61
CA PHE A 68 6.02 -20.32 9.15
C PHE A 68 6.09 -21.15 10.44
N GLN A 69 5.12 -20.99 11.34
CA GLN A 69 5.04 -21.80 12.55
C GLN A 69 4.84 -23.30 12.26
N ARG A 70 4.06 -23.65 11.24
CA ARG A 70 3.87 -25.06 10.82
C ARG A 70 5.17 -25.65 10.30
N LEU A 71 5.87 -24.94 9.42
CA LEU A 71 7.18 -25.35 8.88
C LEU A 71 8.20 -25.59 10.00
N VAL A 72 8.31 -24.68 10.97
CA VAL A 72 9.24 -24.84 12.10
C VAL A 72 8.92 -26.07 12.94
N ARG A 73 7.64 -26.44 13.07
CA ARG A 73 7.22 -27.64 13.80
C ARG A 73 7.48 -28.92 13.03
N GLU A 74 7.26 -28.90 11.71
CA GLU A 74 7.56 -30.00 10.81
C GLU A 74 9.05 -30.38 10.90
N ILE A 75 9.94 -29.39 10.67
CA ILE A 75 11.39 -29.60 10.76
C ILE A 75 11.80 -30.09 12.16
N ALA A 76 11.22 -29.53 13.22
CA ALA A 76 11.58 -29.92 14.58
C ALA A 76 11.11 -31.34 14.94
N GLN A 77 9.98 -31.79 14.39
CA GLN A 77 9.48 -33.14 14.60
C GLN A 77 10.45 -34.19 14.05
N ASP A 78 11.15 -33.89 12.96
CA ASP A 78 12.15 -34.78 12.34
C ASP A 78 13.37 -35.03 13.26
N PHE A 79 13.64 -34.14 14.21
CA PHE A 79 14.74 -34.29 15.17
C PHE A 79 14.30 -34.85 16.52
N LYS A 80 13.14 -34.43 17.03
CA LYS A 80 12.61 -34.89 18.33
C LYS A 80 11.10 -34.68 18.43
N THR A 81 10.37 -35.75 18.76
CA THR A 81 8.90 -35.79 18.73
C THR A 81 8.19 -35.03 19.84
N ASP A 82 8.87 -34.73 20.96
CA ASP A 82 8.26 -34.15 22.18
C ASP A 82 8.61 -32.67 22.41
N LEU A 83 8.96 -31.94 21.35
CA LEU A 83 9.33 -30.53 21.46
C LEU A 83 8.11 -29.64 21.70
N ARG A 84 8.07 -28.99 22.87
CA ARG A 84 7.04 -28.03 23.23
C ARG A 84 7.51 -26.61 22.91
N PHE A 85 6.82 -25.94 21.98
CA PHE A 85 7.07 -24.54 21.64
C PHE A 85 6.28 -23.60 22.54
N GLN A 86 6.97 -22.66 23.22
CA GLN A 86 6.31 -21.60 23.98
C GLN A 86 5.40 -20.75 23.08
N ARG A 87 4.16 -20.55 23.50
CA ARG A 87 3.17 -19.72 22.79
C ARG A 87 3.51 -18.26 23.01
N GLY A 88 4.47 -17.74 22.24
CA GLY A 88 4.99 -16.39 22.45
C GLY A 88 5.73 -15.81 21.26
N GLY A 89 5.22 -15.95 20.03
CA GLY A 89 5.60 -15.15 18.85
C GLY A 89 7.09 -15.08 18.41
N GLY A 90 8.01 -15.71 19.16
CA GLY A 90 9.46 -15.48 19.11
C GLY A 90 10.12 -16.05 17.86
N ASN A 91 9.58 -17.14 17.30
CA ASN A 91 10.18 -17.83 16.17
C ASN A 91 10.33 -16.91 14.93
N THR A 92 9.45 -15.92 14.79
CA THR A 92 9.48 -14.97 13.65
C THR A 92 10.30 -13.71 13.90
N LYS A 93 10.72 -13.44 15.14
CA LYS A 93 11.54 -12.25 15.45
C LYS A 93 13.02 -12.47 15.15
N ALA A 94 13.52 -13.70 15.27
CA ALA A 94 14.91 -14.05 15.01
C ALA A 94 15.36 -13.80 13.56
N CYS A 95 14.45 -13.93 12.58
CA CYS A 95 14.75 -13.60 11.17
C CYS A 95 14.65 -12.09 10.83
N ARG A 96 14.37 -11.21 11.80
CA ARG A 96 14.24 -9.76 11.55
C ARG A 96 15.60 -9.07 11.66
N LYS A 97 16.38 -9.07 10.58
CA LYS A 97 17.52 -8.16 10.46
C LYS A 97 17.05 -6.87 9.76
N PRO A 98 17.22 -5.67 10.37
CA PRO A 98 16.97 -4.43 9.66
C PRO A 98 18.02 -4.27 8.56
N LEU A 99 17.58 -4.24 7.30
CA LEU A 99 18.44 -3.90 6.17
C LEU A 99 18.90 -2.45 6.37
N ASN A 100 20.16 -2.28 6.75
CA ASN A 100 20.75 -0.96 6.98
C ASN A 100 20.68 -0.16 5.66
N LEU A 101 19.91 0.93 5.68
CA LEU A 101 19.62 1.79 4.54
C LEU A 101 20.88 2.36 3.87
N GLN A 102 22.01 2.42 4.59
CA GLN A 102 23.28 2.92 4.07
C GLN A 102 23.92 2.02 3.01
N ALA A 103 23.69 0.70 3.05
CA ALA A 103 24.30 -0.23 2.08
C ALA A 103 23.65 -0.16 0.69
N VAL A 104 22.36 0.19 0.61
CA VAL A 104 21.62 0.22 -0.66
C VAL A 104 21.79 1.56 -1.38
N THR A 105 22.00 2.66 -0.65
CA THR A 105 22.27 3.98 -1.26
C THR A 105 23.71 4.13 -1.77
N LEU A 106 24.67 3.40 -1.20
CA LEU A 106 26.07 3.38 -1.67
C LEU A 106 26.30 2.51 -2.91
N SER A 107 25.42 1.54 -3.19
CA SER A 107 25.54 0.68 -4.38
C SER A 107 24.90 1.27 -5.66
N LEU A 108 24.39 2.50 -5.60
CA LEU A 108 23.74 3.23 -6.71
C LEU A 108 24.39 4.61 -6.98
N ARG A 109 25.60 4.82 -6.46
CA ARG A 109 26.51 5.89 -6.89
C ARG A 109 27.65 5.28 -7.70
#